data_AF-A0A6C0I7N2-F1
#
_entry.id   AF-A0A6C0I7N2-F1
#
_cell.length_a   1.000
_cell.length_b   1.000
_cell.length_c   1.000
_cell.angle_alpha   90.00
_cell.angle_beta   90.00
_cell.angle_gamma   90.00
#
_symmetry.space_group_name_H-M   'P 1'
#
loop_
_entity.id
_entity.type
_entity.pdbx_description
1 polymer ?
#
loop_
_entity_poly.entity_id
_entity_poly.type
_entity_poly.pdbx_seq_one_letter_code
_entity_poly.pdbx_strand_id
1 'polypeptide(L)'
;MERFVLAIEPNRKKAGYLLYRAHIVFVILLLLLVFVGPIRPYILIFYIPFFYLHVHNRGCPITKTERRLHGEDITILDPVLAMMGFPATNSIRNTFQILISTLFMLLLVFILFP
;
A
#
# COMPACT_ATOMS: atom_id res chain seq x y z
N MET A 1 2.22 -9.14 35.07
CA MET A 1 2.49 -9.33 33.63
C MET A 1 1.34 -8.82 32.75
N GLU A 2 0.07 -9.13 33.08
CA GLU A 2 -1.12 -8.65 32.34
C GLU A 2 -1.24 -7.12 32.20
N ARG A 3 -0.93 -6.34 33.25
CA ARG A 3 -0.97 -4.87 33.18
C ARG A 3 0.07 -4.26 32.24
N PHE A 4 1.19 -4.95 31.99
CA PHE A 4 2.21 -4.50 31.05
C PHE A 4 1.79 -4.78 29.59
N VAL A 5 1.13 -5.92 29.34
CA VAL A 5 0.59 -6.27 28.02
C VAL A 5 -0.51 -5.28 27.59
N LEU A 6 -1.40 -4.92 28.53
CA LEU A 6 -2.48 -3.95 28.29
C LEU A 6 -2.00 -2.51 28.01
N ALA A 7 -0.80 -2.13 28.47
CA ALA A 7 -0.22 -0.82 28.17
C ALA A 7 0.51 -0.76 26.81
N ILE A 8 0.96 -1.91 26.30
CA ILE A 8 1.66 -2.03 25.01
C ILE A 8 0.65 -2.07 23.85
N GLU A 9 -0.50 -2.71 24.03
CA GLU A 9 -1.57 -2.81 23.03
C GLU A 9 -2.08 -1.47 22.46
N PRO A 10 -2.40 -0.43 23.25
CA PRO A 10 -2.88 0.84 22.71
C PRO A 10 -1.80 1.56 21.90
N ASN A 11 -0.52 1.43 22.28
CA ASN A 11 0.59 2.01 21.53
C ASN A 11 0.84 1.26 20.22
N ARG A 12 0.69 -0.07 20.22
CA ARG A 12 0.79 -0.91 19.01
C ARG A 12 -0.33 -0.58 18.02
N LYS A 13 -1.57 -0.42 18.48
CA LYS A 13 -2.71 -0.04 17.64
C LYS A 13 -2.53 1.36 17.03
N LYS A 14 -2.10 2.34 17.83
CA LYS A 14 -1.75 3.69 17.36
C LYS A 14 -0.63 3.65 16.30
N ALA A 15 0.44 2.88 16.54
CA ALA A 15 1.52 2.73 15.57
C ALA A 15 1.03 2.10 14.25
N GLY A 16 0.13 1.12 14.32
CA GLY A 16 -0.48 0.52 13.12
C GLY A 16 -1.26 1.53 12.28
N TYR A 17 -2.10 2.37 12.90
CA TYR A 17 -2.82 3.41 12.14
C TYR A 17 -1.92 4.54 11.65
N LEU A 18 -0.88 4.90 12.39
CA LEU A 18 0.10 5.87 11.93
C LEU A 18 0.80 5.36 10.66
N LEU A 19 1.22 4.09 10.67
CA LEU A 19 1.83 3.44 9.52
C LEU A 19 0.85 3.40 8.33
N TYR A 20 -0.41 3.04 8.56
CA TYR A 20 -1.46 3.06 7.54
C TYR A 20 -1.62 4.44 6.89
N ARG A 21 -1.69 5.51 7.69
CA ARG A 21 -1.79 6.89 7.17
C ARG A 21 -0.53 7.29 6.39
N ALA A 22 0.64 6.99 6.94
CA ALA A 22 1.91 7.25 6.26
C ALA A 22 2.01 6.50 4.93
N HIS A 23 1.52 5.27 4.86
CA HIS A 23 1.50 4.46 3.66
C HIS A 23 0.57 5.05 2.59
N ILE A 24 -0.62 5.53 2.96
CA ILE A 24 -1.50 6.26 2.02
C ILE A 24 -0.79 7.49 1.45
N VAL A 25 -0.23 8.33 2.31
CA VAL A 25 0.48 9.55 1.90
C VAL A 25 1.65 9.20 0.99
N PHE A 26 2.43 8.18 1.34
CA PHE A 26 3.56 7.71 0.54
C PHE A 26 3.13 7.25 -0.86
N VAL A 27 2.05 6.46 -0.97
CA VAL A 27 1.52 6.03 -2.27
C VAL A 27 1.10 7.23 -3.11
N ILE A 28 0.38 8.20 -2.54
CA ILE A 28 -0.04 9.42 -3.25
C ILE A 28 1.19 10.21 -3.72
N LEU A 29 2.18 10.42 -2.85
CA LEU A 29 3.42 11.11 -3.22
C LEU A 29 4.16 10.39 -4.34
N LEU A 30 4.25 9.05 -4.27
CA LEU A 30 4.88 8.25 -5.32
C LEU A 30 4.17 8.43 -6.66
N LEU A 31 2.83 8.40 -6.68
CA LEU A 31 2.03 8.65 -7.89
C LEU A 31 2.30 10.04 -8.48
N LEU A 32 2.41 11.07 -7.65
CA LEU A 32 2.70 12.44 -8.11
C LEU A 32 4.12 12.58 -8.65
N LEU A 33 5.10 11.95 -7.99
CA LEU A 33 6.51 12.01 -8.39
C LEU A 33 6.78 11.35 -9.75
N VAL A 34 5.94 10.39 -10.18
CA VAL A 34 6.03 9.79 -11.52
C VAL A 34 5.95 10.83 -12.64
N PHE A 35 5.22 11.93 -12.43
CA PHE A 35 5.10 12.99 -13.43
C PHE A 35 6.31 13.94 -13.46
N VAL A 36 7.18 13.90 -12.44
CA VAL A 36 8.39 14.74 -12.34
C VAL A 36 9.52 14.12 -13.17
N GLY A 37 9.71 14.65 -14.39
CA GLY A 37 10.64 14.15 -15.42
C GLY A 37 11.99 13.63 -14.91
N PRO A 38 12.77 14.43 -14.18
CA PRO A 38 14.11 14.02 -13.72
C PRO A 38 14.14 12.83 -12.75
N ILE A 39 13.04 12.55 -12.05
CA ILE A 39 12.99 11.54 -10.96
C ILE A 39 12.54 10.16 -11.48
N ARG A 40 11.94 10.11 -12.68
CA ARG A 40 11.38 8.90 -13.31
C ARG A 40 12.28 7.66 -13.28
N PRO A 41 13.57 7.70 -13.71
CA PRO A 41 14.40 6.50 -13.72
C PRO A 41 14.67 5.96 -12.30
N TYR A 42 14.79 6.84 -11.30
CA TYR A 42 14.99 6.44 -9.91
C TYR A 42 13.75 5.74 -9.36
N ILE A 43 12.55 6.22 -9.69
CA ILE A 43 11.29 5.56 -9.31
C ILE A 43 11.26 4.12 -9.85
N LEU A 44 11.73 3.89 -11.08
CA LEU A 44 11.76 2.56 -11.67
C LEU A 44 12.66 1.58 -10.90
N ILE A 45 13.86 2.04 -10.53
CA ILE A 45 14.83 1.25 -9.76
C ILE A 45 14.23 0.82 -8.41
N PHE A 46 13.49 1.71 -7.76
CA PHE A 46 12.78 1.38 -6.51
C PHE A 46 11.51 0.55 -6.74
N TYR A 47 10.84 0.75 -7.86
CA TYR A 47 9.56 0.09 -8.13
C TYR A 47 9.72 -1.39 -8.47
N ILE A 48 10.72 -1.78 -9.26
CA ILE A 48 10.98 -3.19 -9.62
C ILE A 48 11.09 -4.11 -8.39
N PRO A 49 11.96 -3.85 -7.39
CA PRO A 49 12.05 -4.68 -6.20
C PRO A 49 10.79 -4.60 -5.34
N PHE A 50 10.13 -3.44 -5.29
CA PHE A 50 8.86 -3.29 -4.57
C PHE A 50 7.75 -4.14 -5.21
N PHE A 51 7.63 -4.10 -6.54
CA PHE A 51 6.69 -4.91 -7.32
C PHE A 51 6.98 -6.40 -7.15
N TYR A 52 8.25 -6.80 -7.19
CA TYR A 52 8.64 -8.18 -6.91
C TYR A 52 8.19 -8.63 -5.50
N LEU A 53 8.49 -7.82 -4.48
CA LEU A 53 8.04 -8.09 -3.11
C LEU A 53 6.51 -8.14 -3.02
N HIS A 54 5.81 -7.30 -3.77
CA HIS A 54 4.37 -7.23 -3.79
C HIS A 54 3.74 -8.49 -4.41
N VAL A 55 4.28 -8.97 -5.54
CA VAL A 55 3.85 -10.22 -6.19
C VAL A 55 4.19 -11.42 -5.33
N HIS A 56 5.44 -11.51 -4.83
CA HIS A 56 5.90 -12.64 -4.02
C HIS A 56 5.10 -12.77 -2.71
N ASN A 57 4.83 -11.64 -2.04
CA ASN A 57 4.06 -11.63 -0.81
C ASN A 57 2.55 -11.64 -1.04
N ARG A 58 2.03 -11.70 -2.28
CA ARG A 58 0.59 -11.61 -2.57
C ARG A 58 -0.08 -10.40 -1.89
N GLY A 59 0.58 -9.23 -1.92
CA GLY A 59 0.20 -8.10 -1.07
C GLY A 59 1.34 -7.14 -0.80
N CYS A 60 1.00 -5.90 -0.43
CA CYS A 60 1.97 -4.96 0.12
C CYS A 60 2.46 -5.45 1.50
N PRO A 61 3.78 -5.65 1.72
CA PRO A 61 4.32 -6.04 3.03
C PRO A 61 4.00 -5.03 4.13
N ILE A 62 3.90 -3.75 3.78
CA ILE A 62 3.54 -2.67 4.71
C ILE A 62 2.11 -2.88 5.21
N THR A 63 1.14 -3.14 4.32
CA THR A 63 -0.25 -3.44 4.70
C THR A 63 -0.37 -4.67 5.59
N LYS A 64 0.44 -5.72 5.36
CA LYS A 64 0.47 -6.87 6.28
C LYS A 64 0.97 -6.48 7.68
N THR A 65 1.97 -5.61 7.74
CA THR A 65 2.51 -5.09 9.01
C THR A 65 1.50 -4.21 9.73
N GLU A 66 0.84 -3.30 9.02
CA GLU A 66 -0.25 -2.45 9.54
C GLU A 66 -1.32 -3.31 10.21
N ARG A 67 -1.89 -4.27 9.47
CA ARG A 67 -2.93 -5.18 9.95
C ARG A 67 -2.50 -5.99 11.16
N ARG A 68 -1.25 -6.44 11.19
CA ARG A 68 -0.68 -7.11 12.37
C ARG A 68 -0.57 -6.18 13.57
N LEU A 69 -0.31 -4.89 13.38
CA LEU A 69 -0.15 -3.91 14.46
C LEU A 69 -1.49 -3.43 15.02
N HIS A 70 -2.42 -3.00 14.15
CA HIS A 70 -3.72 -2.48 14.60
C HIS A 70 -4.80 -3.55 14.78
N GLY A 71 -4.58 -4.77 14.28
CA GLY A 71 -5.48 -5.93 14.46
C GLY A 71 -6.76 -5.88 13.64
N GLU A 72 -6.85 -5.00 12.65
CA GLU A 72 -8.05 -4.82 11.84
C GLU A 72 -7.82 -5.32 10.42
N ASP A 73 -8.86 -5.85 9.78
CA ASP A 73 -8.83 -6.27 8.37
C ASP A 73 -9.18 -5.10 7.46
N ILE A 74 -8.43 -4.01 7.59
CA ILE A 74 -8.54 -2.82 6.73
C ILE A 74 -7.30 -2.69 5.86
N THR A 75 -7.46 -2.13 4.66
CA THR A 75 -6.36 -1.89 3.71
C THR A 75 -6.45 -0.51 3.09
N ILE A 76 -5.35 -0.03 2.52
CA ILE A 76 -5.30 1.26 1.81
C ILE A 76 -6.24 1.33 0.61
N LEU A 77 -6.73 0.19 0.13
CA LEU A 77 -7.68 0.09 -0.98
C LEU A 77 -9.12 0.35 -0.54
N ASP A 78 -9.44 0.13 0.74
CA ASP A 78 -10.81 0.15 1.24
C ASP A 78 -11.51 1.52 1.03
N PRO A 79 -10.86 2.68 1.23
CA PRO A 79 -11.48 3.96 0.90
C PRO A 79 -11.82 4.09 -0.58
N VAL A 80 -10.96 3.58 -1.46
CA VAL A 80 -11.17 3.62 -2.91
C VAL A 80 -12.33 2.72 -3.30
N LEU A 81 -12.35 1.48 -2.78
CA LEU A 81 -13.45 0.54 -2.98
C LEU A 81 -14.79 1.11 -2.50
N ALA A 82 -14.80 1.75 -1.33
CA ALA A 82 -15.99 2.40 -0.78
C ALA A 82 -16.47 3.55 -1.67
N MET A 83 -15.58 4.39 -2.19
CA MET A 83 -15.93 5.47 -3.13
C MET A 83 -16.55 4.94 -4.44
N MET A 84 -16.13 3.76 -4.89
CA MET A 84 -16.68 3.10 -6.08
C MET A 84 -17.91 2.23 -5.79
N GLY A 85 -18.33 2.12 -4.53
CA GLY A 85 -19.47 1.27 -4.13
C GLY A 85 -19.19 -0.23 -4.14
N PHE A 86 -17.92 -0.66 -4.16
CA PHE A 86 -17.56 -2.07 -4.08
C PHE A 86 -17.40 -2.54 -2.62
N PRO A 87 -17.83 -3.77 -2.29
CA PRO A 87 -17.61 -4.31 -0.95
C PRO A 87 -16.11 -4.64 -0.74
N ALA A 88 -15.58 -4.32 0.44
CA ALA A 88 -14.18 -4.53 0.82
C ALA A 88 -13.88 -6.00 1.17
N THR A 89 -14.20 -6.93 0.28
CA THR A 89 -13.88 -8.35 0.44
C THR A 89 -12.44 -8.64 0.03
N ASN A 90 -11.84 -9.71 0.55
CA ASN A 90 -10.48 -10.11 0.17
C ASN A 90 -10.34 -10.41 -1.33
N SER A 91 -11.37 -10.99 -1.95
CA SER A 91 -11.38 -11.24 -3.40
C SER A 91 -11.29 -9.94 -4.19
N ILE A 92 -12.13 -8.95 -3.85
CA ILE A 92 -12.16 -7.65 -4.52
C ILE A 92 -10.88 -6.87 -4.27
N ARG A 93 -10.37 -6.85 -3.03
CA ARG A 93 -9.09 -6.22 -2.68
C ARG A 93 -7.96 -6.80 -3.52
N ASN A 94 -7.87 -8.12 -3.66
CA ASN A 94 -6.83 -8.77 -4.47
C ASN A 94 -6.96 -8.40 -5.96
N THR A 95 -8.18 -8.44 -6.51
CA THR A 95 -8.42 -8.06 -7.90
C THR A 95 -8.04 -6.61 -8.16
N PHE A 96 -8.46 -5.69 -7.29
CA PHE A 96 -8.10 -4.27 -7.39
C PHE A 96 -6.61 -4.03 -7.24
N GLN A 97 -5.96 -4.76 -6.34
CA GLN A 97 -4.52 -4.67 -6.15
C GLN A 97 -3.76 -5.09 -7.40
N ILE A 98 -4.16 -6.19 -8.05
CA ILE A 98 -3.57 -6.65 -9.32
C ILE A 98 -3.80 -5.61 -10.42
N LEU A 99 -5.02 -5.09 -10.54
CA LEU A 99 -5.37 -4.06 -11.53
C LEU A 99 -4.53 -2.80 -11.36
N ILE A 100 -4.47 -2.24 -10.14
CA ILE A 100 -3.69 -1.02 -9.84
C ILE A 100 -2.21 -1.25 -10.10
N SER A 101 -1.66 -2.39 -9.67
CA SER A 101 -0.24 -2.71 -9.89
C SER A 101 0.09 -2.86 -11.37
N THR A 102 -0.81 -3.47 -12.14
CA THR A 102 -0.66 -3.63 -13.60
C THR A 102 -0.76 -2.27 -14.31
N LEU A 103 -1.76 -1.45 -13.97
CA LEU A 103 -1.92 -0.12 -14.51
C LEU A 103 -0.71 0.77 -14.22
N PHE A 104 -0.18 0.70 -13.00
CA PHE A 104 1.00 1.46 -12.63
C PHE A 104 2.27 1.00 -13.37
N MET A 105 2.44 -0.32 -13.57
CA MET A 105 3.52 -0.84 -14.42
C MET A 105 3.41 -0.35 -15.87
N LEU A 106 2.21 -0.39 -16.46
CA LEU A 106 1.97 0.11 -17.82
C LEU A 106 2.25 1.60 -17.92
N LEU A 107 1.79 2.39 -16.94
CA LEU A 107 2.03 3.82 -16.87
C LEU A 107 3.53 4.13 -16.79
N LEU A 108 4.28 3.40 -15.97
CA LEU A 108 5.74 3.56 -15.87
C LEU A 108 6.45 3.23 -17.18
N VAL A 109 6.05 2.16 -17.88
CA VAL A 109 6.62 1.81 -19.20
C VAL A 109 6.32 2.92 -20.21
N PHE A 110 5.07 3.36 -20.31
CA PHE A 110 4.66 4.41 -21.25
C PHE A 110 5.40 5.73 -21.00
N ILE A 111 5.62 6.10 -19.74
CA ILE A 111 6.30 7.34 -19.36
C ILE A 111 7.82 7.29 -19.63
N LEU A 112 8.42 6.10 -19.64
CA LEU A 112 9.86 5.91 -19.88
C LEU A 112 10.24 5.78 -21.36
N PHE A 113 9.32 5.30 -22.19
CA PHE A 113 9.51 5.13 -23.63
C PHE A 113 8.53 6.02 -24.39
N PRO A 114 8.71 7.36 -24.36
CA PRO A 114 7.87 8.29 -25.10
C PRO A 114 8.00 8.12 -26.62
#